data_AF-A0A8T1TSC8-F1
#
_entry.id   AF-A0A8T1TSC8-F1
#
_cell.length_a   1.000
_cell.length_b   1.000
_cell.length_c   1.000
_cell.angle_alpha   90.00
_cell.angle_beta   90.00
_cell.angle_gamma   90.00
#
_symmetry.space_group_name_H-M   'P 1'
#
loop_
_entity.id
_entity.type
_entity.pdbx_description
1 polymer ?
#
loop_
_entity_poly.entity_id
_entity_poly.type
_entity_poly.pdbx_seq_one_letter_code
_entity_poly.pdbx_strand_id
1 'polypeptide(L)'
;MENGSGVLRRVGENWDRAYGAFLGLLCGDAAGAMLEFSPGVITEPDASRAMSMPGGGVFGVGKGQITDDSELALSLARGLLGHRPRAVSHGERFVNNYVNSVVRTCFLEESLDISSLVCTRKVGHVRWAFVLATYFLRQNESYKRAIQQTLLKGGDTDTNAAIIGGLIGALHGVESIPSRMREAVLTFDATKPASTHRLRPVGYCGAHVTKLAEKLLNGDEVN
;
A
#
# COMPACT_ATOMS: atom_id res chain seq x y z
N MET A 1 -29.78 -19.21 16.35
CA MET A 1 -30.13 -18.25 15.27
C MET A 1 -29.26 -17.02 15.48
N GLU A 2 -28.07 -17.00 14.89
CA GLU A 2 -27.19 -15.81 14.95
C GLU A 2 -27.81 -14.70 14.10
N ASN A 3 -27.80 -13.49 14.66
CA ASN A 3 -28.56 -12.34 14.19
C ASN A 3 -28.01 -11.84 12.84
N GLY A 4 -28.80 -11.92 11.75
CA GLY A 4 -28.36 -11.56 10.39
C GLY A 4 -27.86 -10.13 10.22
N SER A 5 -28.21 -9.21 11.13
CA SER A 5 -27.67 -7.85 11.19
C SER A 5 -26.19 -7.80 11.56
N GLY A 6 -25.72 -8.72 12.41
CA GLY A 6 -24.30 -8.79 12.82
C GLY A 6 -23.40 -9.36 11.73
N VAL A 7 -23.92 -10.29 10.91
CA VAL A 7 -23.20 -10.87 9.78
C VAL A 7 -23.02 -9.84 8.66
N LEU A 8 -24.10 -9.14 8.28
CA LEU A 8 -24.04 -8.09 7.25
C LEU A 8 -23.11 -6.94 7.66
N ARG A 9 -23.15 -6.51 8.92
CA ARG A 9 -22.24 -5.48 9.43
C ARG A 9 -20.78 -5.93 9.37
N ARG A 10 -20.49 -7.17 9.76
CA ARG A 10 -19.14 -7.75 9.73
C ARG A 10 -18.61 -7.94 8.30
N VAL A 11 -19.48 -8.32 7.36
CA VAL A 11 -19.12 -8.41 5.92
C VAL A 11 -18.80 -7.02 5.38
N GLY A 12 -19.60 -6.00 5.71
CA GLY A 12 -19.33 -4.61 5.34
C GLY A 12 -18.03 -4.06 5.94
N GLU A 13 -17.76 -4.34 7.21
CA GLU A 13 -16.51 -3.95 7.89
C GLU A 13 -15.29 -4.68 7.27
N ASN A 14 -15.39 -5.98 6.97
CA ASN A 14 -14.31 -6.73 6.34
C ASN A 14 -14.03 -6.27 4.91
N TRP A 15 -15.11 -5.94 4.17
CA TRP A 15 -15.03 -5.33 2.84
C TRP A 15 -14.25 -4.02 2.88
N ASP A 16 -14.69 -3.09 3.73
CA ASP A 16 -14.08 -1.77 3.86
C ASP A 16 -12.59 -1.85 4.19
N ARG A 17 -12.21 -2.76 5.10
CA ARG A 17 -10.81 -2.97 5.47
C ARG A 17 -9.99 -3.64 4.38
N ALA A 18 -10.49 -4.67 3.71
CA ALA A 18 -9.74 -5.34 2.65
C ALA A 18 -9.60 -4.43 1.41
N TYR A 19 -10.67 -3.73 1.04
CA TYR A 19 -10.64 -2.78 -0.06
C TYR A 19 -9.76 -1.58 0.28
N GLY A 20 -9.86 -1.06 1.51
CA GLY A 20 -8.96 -0.05 2.06
C GLY A 20 -7.49 -0.51 2.04
N ALA A 21 -7.21 -1.78 2.31
CA ALA A 21 -5.86 -2.33 2.23
C ALA A 21 -5.28 -2.27 0.81
N PHE A 22 -6.03 -2.78 -0.18
CA PHE A 22 -5.54 -2.75 -1.55
C PHE A 22 -5.48 -1.33 -2.12
N LEU A 23 -6.55 -0.55 -1.98
CA LEU A 23 -6.58 0.79 -2.56
C LEU A 23 -5.60 1.72 -1.84
N GLY A 24 -5.40 1.52 -0.53
CA GLY A 24 -4.40 2.21 0.26
C GLY A 24 -2.98 1.91 -0.21
N LEU A 25 -2.69 0.65 -0.56
CA LEU A 25 -1.40 0.24 -1.15
C LEU A 25 -1.18 0.93 -2.49
N LEU A 26 -2.14 0.84 -3.41
CA LEU A 26 -2.02 1.42 -4.75
C LEU A 26 -1.90 2.95 -4.71
N CYS A 27 -2.62 3.61 -3.80
CA CYS A 27 -2.51 5.06 -3.61
C CYS A 27 -1.17 5.46 -2.97
N GLY A 28 -0.62 4.63 -2.08
CA GLY A 28 0.69 4.86 -1.48
C GLY A 28 1.80 4.78 -2.51
N ASP A 29 1.82 3.68 -3.27
CA ASP A 29 2.71 3.42 -4.40
C ASP A 29 2.72 4.60 -5.38
N ALA A 30 1.56 4.93 -5.98
CA ALA A 30 1.47 5.95 -7.01
C ALA A 30 1.90 7.36 -6.53
N ALA A 31 1.69 7.68 -5.25
CA ALA A 31 2.19 8.92 -4.67
C ALA A 31 3.70 8.88 -4.43
N GLY A 32 4.21 7.76 -3.91
CA GLY A 32 5.63 7.57 -3.63
C GLY A 32 6.50 7.56 -4.89
N ALA A 33 6.00 7.04 -6.00
CA ALA A 33 6.72 6.94 -7.26
C ALA A 33 7.16 8.31 -7.82
N MET A 34 6.43 9.39 -7.49
CA MET A 34 6.81 10.74 -7.89
C MET A 34 8.12 11.20 -7.22
N LEU A 35 8.35 10.80 -5.97
CA LEU A 35 9.46 11.31 -5.14
C LEU A 35 10.59 10.29 -4.98
N GLU A 36 10.45 9.12 -5.60
CA GLU A 36 11.38 8.02 -5.48
C GLU A 36 12.79 8.43 -5.89
N PHE A 37 13.74 8.19 -4.97
CA PHE A 37 15.15 8.53 -5.11
C PHE A 37 15.46 10.01 -5.42
N SER A 38 14.58 10.92 -5.00
CA SER A 38 14.83 12.36 -5.08
C SER A 38 16.19 12.71 -4.46
N PRO A 39 17.06 13.46 -5.16
CA PRO A 39 18.45 13.71 -4.73
C PRO A 39 18.57 14.72 -3.59
N GLY A 40 17.47 15.36 -3.17
CA GLY A 40 17.44 16.39 -2.15
C GLY A 40 16.44 16.11 -1.02
N VAL A 41 16.42 17.00 -0.04
CA VAL A 41 15.43 16.96 1.05
C VAL A 41 14.04 17.20 0.47
N ILE A 42 13.12 16.27 0.74
CA ILE A 42 11.72 16.39 0.35
C ILE A 42 11.02 17.30 1.36
N THR A 43 10.31 18.31 0.86
CA THR A 43 9.58 19.28 1.68
C THR A 43 8.09 18.92 1.79
N GLU A 44 7.36 19.55 2.72
CA GLU A 44 5.91 19.36 2.82
C GLU A 44 5.15 19.75 1.54
N PRO A 45 5.53 20.82 0.80
CA PRO A 45 5.01 21.09 -0.53
C PRO A 45 5.24 19.95 -1.53
N ASP A 46 6.42 19.33 -1.53
CA ASP A 46 6.74 18.22 -2.43
C ASP A 46 5.86 17.00 -2.12
N ALA A 47 5.75 16.62 -0.85
CA ALA A 47 4.88 15.53 -0.41
C ALA A 47 3.40 15.82 -0.72
N SER A 48 2.95 17.07 -0.52
CA SER A 48 1.57 17.48 -0.83
C SER A 48 1.27 17.40 -2.33
N ARG A 49 2.26 17.75 -3.17
CA ARG A 49 2.20 17.63 -4.62
C ARG A 49 2.21 16.16 -5.06
N ALA A 50 3.06 15.32 -4.48
CA ALA A 50 3.05 13.88 -4.75
C ALA A 50 1.69 13.24 -4.46
N MET A 51 1.10 13.57 -3.32
CA MET A 51 -0.24 13.10 -2.96
C MET A 51 -1.35 13.69 -3.84
N SER A 52 -1.11 14.72 -4.67
CA SER A 52 -2.08 15.18 -5.67
C SER A 52 -2.05 14.34 -6.96
N MET A 53 -1.19 13.31 -6.98
CA MET A 53 -1.06 12.28 -8.00
C MET A 53 -0.72 12.79 -9.40
N PRO A 54 0.15 13.80 -9.60
CA PRO A 54 0.42 14.36 -10.92
C PRO A 54 1.23 13.41 -11.82
N GLY A 55 1.83 12.35 -11.26
CA GLY A 55 2.86 11.56 -11.94
C GLY A 55 4.22 12.27 -11.95
N GLY A 56 5.12 11.86 -12.84
CA GLY A 56 6.49 12.38 -12.96
C GLY A 56 7.51 11.48 -12.27
N GLY A 57 8.40 12.09 -11.48
CA GLY A 57 9.51 11.37 -10.83
C GLY A 57 10.57 10.88 -11.81
N VAL A 58 11.57 10.18 -11.27
CA VAL A 58 12.73 9.71 -12.04
C VAL A 58 12.36 8.67 -13.10
N PHE A 59 11.21 8.01 -12.94
CA PHE A 59 10.68 7.02 -13.87
C PHE A 59 9.58 7.55 -14.80
N GLY A 60 9.20 8.82 -14.65
CA GLY A 60 8.20 9.46 -15.52
C GLY A 60 6.85 8.75 -15.49
N VAL A 61 6.36 8.41 -14.30
CA VAL A 61 5.06 7.74 -14.11
C VAL A 61 3.90 8.68 -14.48
N GLY A 62 2.78 8.11 -14.93
CA GLY A 62 1.58 8.86 -15.25
C GLY A 62 0.77 9.26 -14.03
N LYS A 63 -0.25 10.10 -14.26
CA LYS A 63 -1.18 10.55 -13.22
C LYS A 63 -1.88 9.36 -12.57
N GLY A 64 -1.59 9.09 -11.29
CA GLY A 64 -2.15 7.94 -10.57
C GLY A 64 -1.63 6.58 -11.04
N GLN A 65 -0.56 6.54 -11.86
CA GLN A 65 0.04 5.29 -12.30
C GLN A 65 0.76 4.61 -11.14
N ILE A 66 0.44 3.34 -10.93
CA ILE A 66 1.06 2.45 -9.95
C ILE A 66 2.38 1.84 -10.49
N THR A 67 3.25 1.37 -9.61
CA THR A 67 4.51 0.71 -9.94
C THR A 67 4.43 -0.81 -9.72
N ASP A 68 5.59 -1.45 -9.73
CA ASP A 68 5.75 -2.88 -9.56
C ASP A 68 5.30 -3.38 -8.19
N ASP A 69 5.32 -2.55 -7.14
CA ASP A 69 4.77 -2.91 -5.83
C ASP A 69 3.29 -3.32 -5.94
N SER A 70 2.48 -2.47 -6.58
CA SER A 70 1.08 -2.78 -6.82
C SER A 70 0.89 -3.92 -7.81
N GLU A 71 1.70 -4.01 -8.87
CA GLU A 71 1.59 -5.11 -9.84
C GLU A 71 1.86 -6.47 -9.18
N LEU A 72 2.87 -6.55 -8.31
CA LEU A 72 3.19 -7.75 -7.53
C LEU A 72 2.06 -8.09 -6.56
N ALA A 73 1.53 -7.09 -5.83
CA ALA A 73 0.39 -7.30 -4.92
C ALA A 73 -0.85 -7.83 -5.67
N LEU A 74 -1.21 -7.22 -6.81
CA LEU A 74 -2.33 -7.64 -7.64
C LEU A 74 -2.09 -9.02 -8.28
N SER A 75 -0.85 -9.35 -8.65
CA SER A 75 -0.47 -10.67 -9.18
C SER A 75 -0.64 -11.78 -8.15
N LEU A 76 -0.15 -11.57 -6.92
CA LEU A 76 -0.32 -12.53 -5.82
C LEU A 76 -1.79 -12.71 -5.46
N ALA A 77 -2.52 -11.60 -5.31
CA ALA A 77 -3.95 -11.61 -5.05
C ALA A 77 -4.74 -12.40 -6.11
N ARG A 78 -4.38 -12.27 -7.39
CA ARG A 78 -4.98 -13.08 -8.46
C ARG A 78 -4.60 -14.55 -8.39
N GLY A 79 -3.35 -14.87 -8.07
CA GLY A 79 -2.91 -16.26 -7.90
C GLY A 79 -3.59 -16.98 -6.73
N LEU A 80 -4.08 -16.23 -5.73
CA LEU A 80 -4.89 -16.77 -4.63
C LEU A 80 -6.35 -17.04 -5.02
N LEU A 81 -6.84 -16.44 -6.12
CA LEU A 81 -8.14 -16.80 -6.70
C LEU A 81 -8.02 -18.19 -7.35
N GLY A 82 -8.82 -19.14 -6.90
CA GLY A 82 -8.86 -20.50 -7.44
C GLY A 82 -8.12 -21.61 -6.68
N HIS A 83 -7.17 -21.37 -5.75
CA HIS A 83 -6.49 -22.45 -5.00
C HIS A 83 -6.21 -22.06 -3.54
N ARG A 84 -7.05 -22.55 -2.60
CA ARG A 84 -7.00 -22.22 -1.17
C ARG A 84 -6.22 -23.10 -0.17
N PRO A 85 -5.56 -24.25 -0.45
CA PRO A 85 -5.16 -25.11 0.67
C PRO A 85 -3.76 -24.91 1.30
N ARG A 86 -2.91 -23.94 0.92
CA ARG A 86 -1.52 -23.86 1.48
C ARG A 86 -0.95 -22.49 1.88
N ALA A 87 -1.66 -21.38 1.70
CA ALA A 87 -1.16 -20.05 2.10
C ALA A 87 -0.92 -19.91 3.62
N VAL A 88 -1.66 -20.67 4.43
CA VAL A 88 -1.67 -20.58 5.91
C VAL A 88 -0.48 -21.34 6.54
N SER A 89 -0.17 -22.55 6.07
CA SER A 89 0.89 -23.40 6.66
C SER A 89 2.33 -22.91 6.42
N HIS A 90 2.56 -22.01 5.47
CA HIS A 90 3.90 -21.47 5.15
C HIS A 90 4.24 -20.21 5.97
N GLY A 91 3.25 -19.34 6.26
CA GLY A 91 3.41 -18.19 7.16
C GLY A 91 3.64 -18.62 8.62
N GLU A 92 2.97 -19.70 9.06
CA GLU A 92 3.13 -20.26 10.42
C GLU A 92 4.51 -20.90 10.67
N ARG A 93 5.18 -21.44 9.65
CA ARG A 93 6.58 -21.93 9.78
C ARG A 93 7.63 -20.82 9.77
N PHE A 94 7.34 -19.70 9.13
CA PHE A 94 8.27 -18.57 9.01
C PHE A 94 8.35 -17.75 10.32
N VAL A 95 7.20 -17.45 10.94
CA VAL A 95 7.13 -16.71 12.23
C VAL A 95 7.73 -17.50 13.39
N ASN A 96 7.50 -18.82 13.43
CA ASN A 96 7.89 -19.63 14.58
C ASN A 96 9.38 -20.02 14.61
N ASN A 97 10.12 -19.86 13.50
CA ASN A 97 11.52 -20.28 13.40
C ASN A 97 12.53 -19.13 13.16
N TYR A 98 12.11 -17.93 12.75
CA TYR A 98 13.05 -16.96 12.12
C TYR A 98 12.94 -15.47 12.49
N VAL A 99 12.08 -15.03 13.42
CA VAL A 99 12.07 -13.60 13.81
C VAL A 99 13.22 -13.31 14.81
N ASN A 100 14.36 -12.85 14.30
CA ASN A 100 15.59 -12.59 15.08
C ASN A 100 15.59 -11.20 15.77
N SER A 101 16.62 -10.94 16.62
CA SER A 101 16.83 -9.71 17.40
C SER A 101 16.70 -8.38 16.63
N VAL A 102 17.01 -8.31 15.34
CA VAL A 102 16.93 -7.08 14.53
C VAL A 102 15.49 -6.63 14.33
N VAL A 103 14.56 -7.55 14.08
CA VAL A 103 13.13 -7.21 13.97
C VAL A 103 12.59 -6.72 15.32
N ARG A 104 13.06 -7.33 16.41
CA ARG A 104 12.72 -6.90 17.77
C ARG A 104 13.21 -5.49 18.07
N THR A 105 14.45 -5.14 17.70
CA THR A 105 14.98 -3.77 17.82
C THR A 105 14.20 -2.78 16.96
N CYS A 106 13.90 -3.12 15.70
CA CYS A 106 13.07 -2.27 14.83
C CYS A 106 11.69 -1.99 15.45
N PHE A 107 11.06 -3.02 16.04
CA PHE A 107 9.73 -2.93 16.62
C PHE A 107 9.69 -2.22 18.00
N LEU A 108 10.68 -2.47 18.86
CA LEU A 108 10.67 -1.99 20.25
C LEU A 108 11.45 -0.69 20.47
N GLU A 109 12.33 -0.31 19.55
CA GLU A 109 13.20 0.85 19.72
C GLU A 109 12.98 1.85 18.58
N GLU A 110 13.27 1.46 17.34
CA GLU A 110 13.25 2.40 16.19
C GLU A 110 11.84 2.90 15.85
N SER A 111 10.80 2.09 16.09
CA SER A 111 9.41 2.50 15.84
C SER A 111 8.83 3.44 16.91
N LEU A 112 9.57 3.80 17.95
CA LEU A 112 9.11 4.74 18.98
C LEU A 112 9.36 6.19 18.58
N ASP A 113 10.46 6.47 17.88
CA ASP A 113 10.81 7.80 17.39
C ASP A 113 11.43 7.73 15.99
N ILE A 114 10.71 8.29 15.02
CA ILE A 114 11.14 8.34 13.62
C ILE A 114 11.87 9.64 13.28
N SER A 115 12.11 10.56 14.23
CA SER A 115 12.67 11.90 13.98
C SER A 115 14.00 11.87 13.22
N SER A 116 14.92 11.02 13.67
CA SER A 116 16.26 10.83 13.09
C SER A 116 16.32 9.82 11.93
N LEU A 117 15.18 9.19 11.59
CA LEU A 117 15.12 8.16 10.56
C LEU A 117 15.35 8.77 9.16
N VAL A 118 16.32 8.21 8.43
CA VAL A 118 16.64 8.56 7.04
C VAL A 118 16.58 7.30 6.18
N CYS A 119 15.66 7.27 5.21
CA CYS A 119 15.51 6.15 4.29
C CYS A 119 16.52 6.31 3.14
N THR A 120 17.53 5.43 3.06
CA THR A 120 18.61 5.53 2.07
C THR A 120 18.48 4.52 0.93
N ARG A 121 19.20 4.79 -0.17
CA ARG A 121 19.08 4.15 -1.50
C ARG A 121 19.52 2.67 -1.60
N LYS A 122 20.19 2.08 -0.60
CA LYS A 122 20.94 0.82 -0.80
C LYS A 122 20.52 -0.39 0.02
N VAL A 123 19.81 -0.28 1.15
CA VAL A 123 19.31 -1.44 1.92
C VAL A 123 18.13 -1.03 2.81
N GLY A 124 17.05 -1.84 2.85
CA GLY A 124 16.12 -1.86 3.99
C GLY A 124 14.69 -1.34 3.77
N HIS A 125 14.15 -1.25 2.56
CA HIS A 125 12.76 -0.79 2.33
C HIS A 125 11.74 -1.53 3.19
N VAL A 126 11.79 -2.87 3.28
CA VAL A 126 10.86 -3.62 4.15
C VAL A 126 11.05 -3.25 5.63
N ARG A 127 12.30 -3.04 6.08
CA ARG A 127 12.59 -2.61 7.45
C ARG A 127 12.01 -1.22 7.72
N TRP A 128 12.23 -0.26 6.83
CA TRP A 128 11.74 1.11 6.99
C TRP A 128 10.23 1.18 6.94
N ALA A 129 9.61 0.49 5.99
CA ALA A 129 8.17 0.31 5.94
C ALA A 129 7.63 -0.31 7.25
N PHE A 130 8.30 -1.32 7.79
CA PHE A 130 7.90 -1.96 9.05
C PHE A 130 8.01 -1.02 10.26
N VAL A 131 9.12 -0.29 10.39
CA VAL A 131 9.34 0.70 11.47
C VAL A 131 8.30 1.81 11.40
N LEU A 132 8.12 2.41 10.22
CA LEU A 132 7.17 3.49 9.98
C LEU A 132 5.72 3.02 10.17
N ALA A 133 5.34 1.88 9.61
CA ALA A 133 4.00 1.32 9.79
C ALA A 133 3.72 1.06 11.27
N THR A 134 4.66 0.46 12.01
CA THR A 134 4.51 0.22 13.44
C THR A 134 4.33 1.54 14.21
N TYR A 135 5.13 2.57 13.91
CA TYR A 135 4.98 3.88 14.51
C TYR A 135 3.58 4.47 14.26
N PHE A 136 3.12 4.51 13.01
CA PHE A 136 1.81 5.08 12.67
C PHE A 136 0.64 4.29 13.27
N LEU A 137 0.73 2.96 13.31
CA LEU A 137 -0.26 2.10 13.96
C LEU A 137 -0.34 2.37 15.47
N ARG A 138 0.79 2.57 16.15
CA ARG A 138 0.82 2.92 17.59
C ARG A 138 0.13 4.25 17.88
N GLN A 139 0.24 5.21 16.96
CA GLN A 139 -0.37 6.53 17.10
C GLN A 139 -1.81 6.59 16.57
N ASN A 140 -2.32 5.50 15.98
CA ASN A 140 -3.61 5.50 15.28
C ASN A 140 -3.70 6.64 14.25
N GLU A 141 -2.61 6.83 13.49
CA GLU A 141 -2.41 8.00 12.61
C GLU A 141 -3.26 7.93 11.34
N SER A 142 -3.75 9.09 10.90
CA SER A 142 -4.53 9.22 9.67
C SER A 142 -3.75 8.82 8.43
N TYR A 143 -4.43 8.21 7.45
CA TYR A 143 -3.84 7.82 6.16
C TYR A 143 -3.06 8.97 5.51
N LYS A 144 -3.66 10.17 5.46
CA LYS A 144 -3.05 11.35 4.86
C LYS A 144 -1.71 11.69 5.52
N ARG A 145 -1.66 11.71 6.85
CA ARG A 145 -0.45 12.10 7.58
C ARG A 145 0.61 11.00 7.52
N ALA A 146 0.22 9.73 7.63
CA ALA A 146 1.12 8.58 7.49
C ALA A 146 1.83 8.58 6.13
N ILE A 147 1.09 8.75 5.03
CA ILE A 147 1.69 8.87 3.69
C ILE A 147 2.59 10.11 3.60
N GLN A 148 2.12 11.28 4.02
CA GLN A 148 2.93 12.51 3.97
C GLN A 148 4.27 12.35 4.71
N GLN A 149 4.25 11.80 5.93
CA GLN A 149 5.46 11.59 6.73
C GLN A 149 6.39 10.56 6.10
N THR A 150 5.84 9.50 5.50
CA THR A 150 6.61 8.51 4.76
C THR A 150 7.36 9.14 3.59
N LEU A 151 6.67 9.97 2.80
CA LEU A 151 7.27 10.64 1.65
C LEU A 151 8.40 11.59 2.07
N LEU A 152 8.24 12.31 3.19
CA LEU A 152 9.26 13.19 3.74
C LEU A 152 10.55 12.44 4.14
N LYS A 153 10.49 11.13 4.37
CA LYS A 153 11.69 10.31 4.68
C LYS A 153 12.55 10.00 3.46
N GLY A 154 12.03 10.16 2.24
CA GLY A 154 12.76 9.94 1.00
C GLY A 154 13.21 8.51 0.78
N GLY A 155 14.17 8.33 -0.12
CA GLY A 155 14.68 7.01 -0.50
C GLY A 155 13.70 6.27 -1.41
N ASP A 156 13.37 5.05 -0.99
CA ASP A 156 12.46 4.11 -1.67
C ASP A 156 11.00 4.42 -1.28
N THR A 157 10.50 5.55 -1.78
CA THR A 157 9.25 6.15 -1.27
C THR A 157 7.99 5.45 -1.75
N ASP A 158 7.98 4.87 -2.95
CA ASP A 158 6.87 4.07 -3.46
C ASP A 158 6.69 2.79 -2.65
N THR A 159 7.74 1.97 -2.47
CA THR A 159 7.65 0.74 -1.69
C THR A 159 7.18 1.00 -0.26
N ASN A 160 7.81 1.98 0.41
CA ASN A 160 7.45 2.33 1.79
C ASN A 160 6.00 2.82 1.89
N ALA A 161 5.61 3.73 1.00
CA ALA A 161 4.25 4.28 0.99
C ALA A 161 3.21 3.22 0.59
N ALA A 162 3.54 2.26 -0.28
CA ALA A 162 2.68 1.14 -0.65
C ALA A 162 2.37 0.26 0.57
N ILE A 163 3.40 -0.17 1.31
CA ILE A 163 3.22 -1.03 2.49
C ILE A 163 2.44 -0.29 3.58
N ILE A 164 2.83 0.95 3.90
CA ILE A 164 2.18 1.75 4.94
C ILE A 164 0.74 2.08 4.52
N GLY A 165 0.55 2.47 3.27
CA GLY A 165 -0.77 2.76 2.71
C GLY A 165 -1.71 1.57 2.82
N GLY A 166 -1.22 0.36 2.55
CA GLY A 166 -2.02 -0.84 2.71
C GLY A 166 -2.41 -1.11 4.16
N LEU A 167 -1.47 -0.98 5.10
CA LEU A 167 -1.74 -1.24 6.52
C LEU A 167 -2.67 -0.19 7.13
N ILE A 168 -2.43 1.10 6.85
CA ILE A 168 -3.24 2.20 7.39
C ILE A 168 -4.62 2.25 6.70
N GLY A 169 -4.70 1.94 5.41
CA GLY A 169 -5.96 1.76 4.69
C GLY A 169 -6.79 0.59 5.24
N ALA A 170 -6.14 -0.51 5.65
CA ALA A 170 -6.82 -1.62 6.33
C ALA A 170 -7.28 -1.28 7.75
N LEU A 171 -6.59 -0.36 8.42
CA LEU A 171 -6.94 0.08 9.77
C LEU A 171 -8.16 1.01 9.75
N HIS A 172 -8.20 1.97 8.83
CA HIS A 172 -9.20 3.04 8.83
C HIS A 172 -10.27 2.95 7.74
N GLY A 173 -10.18 1.97 6.83
CA GLY A 173 -11.14 1.79 5.76
C GLY A 173 -10.90 2.69 4.55
N VAL A 174 -11.64 2.45 3.48
CA VAL A 174 -11.42 3.09 2.17
C VAL A 174 -11.68 4.59 2.20
N GLU A 175 -12.66 5.04 2.99
CA GLU A 175 -13.05 6.46 3.06
C GLU A 175 -12.01 7.33 3.78
N SER A 176 -11.07 6.72 4.52
CA SER A 176 -9.93 7.43 5.10
C SER A 176 -8.91 7.89 4.05
N ILE A 177 -8.93 7.27 2.87
CA ILE A 177 -8.02 7.58 1.76
C ILE A 177 -8.58 8.79 0.99
N PRO A 178 -7.79 9.87 0.80
CA PRO A 178 -8.24 11.06 0.08
C PRO A 178 -8.86 10.70 -1.29
N SER A 179 -10.08 11.19 -1.56
CA SER A 179 -10.84 10.84 -2.79
C SER A 179 -10.03 11.07 -4.06
N ARG A 180 -9.31 12.19 -4.14
CA ARG A 180 -8.43 12.52 -5.27
C ARG A 180 -7.39 11.43 -5.58
N MET A 181 -6.88 10.75 -4.56
CA MET A 181 -5.88 9.69 -4.70
C MET A 181 -6.55 8.43 -5.26
N ARG A 182 -7.68 8.06 -4.65
CA ARG A 182 -8.52 6.94 -5.10
C ARG A 182 -8.93 7.11 -6.57
N GLU A 183 -9.49 8.26 -6.90
CA GLU A 183 -9.93 8.60 -8.25
C GLU A 183 -8.78 8.55 -9.26
N ALA A 184 -7.61 9.11 -8.93
CA ALA A 184 -6.46 9.08 -9.83
C ALA A 184 -6.02 7.65 -10.17
N VAL A 185 -5.94 6.77 -9.16
CA VAL A 185 -5.57 5.35 -9.35
C VAL A 185 -6.64 4.58 -10.12
N LEU A 186 -7.91 4.76 -9.76
CA LEU A 186 -9.03 4.02 -10.36
C LEU A 186 -9.32 4.43 -11.80
N THR A 187 -9.00 5.68 -12.17
CA THR A 187 -9.25 6.23 -13.51
C THR A 187 -8.03 6.22 -14.41
N PHE A 188 -6.88 5.70 -13.93
CA PHE A 188 -5.68 5.58 -14.75
C PHE A 188 -5.92 4.66 -15.95
N ASP A 189 -5.69 5.19 -17.15
CA ASP A 189 -5.90 4.48 -18.41
C ASP A 189 -4.57 3.95 -18.96
N ALA A 190 -4.26 2.69 -18.62
CA ALA A 190 -3.06 2.00 -19.10
C ALA A 190 -3.03 1.80 -20.62
N THR A 191 -4.13 2.05 -21.34
CA THR A 191 -4.20 1.94 -22.81
C THR A 191 -3.79 3.22 -23.54
N LYS A 192 -3.56 4.32 -22.81
CA LYS A 192 -3.16 5.63 -23.37
C LYS A 192 -1.71 5.95 -22.98
N PRO A 193 -0.73 5.72 -23.87
CA PRO A 193 0.69 5.95 -23.61
C PRO A 193 1.10 7.40 -23.33
N ALA A 194 0.22 8.37 -23.63
CA ALA A 194 0.60 9.78 -23.75
C ALA A 194 1.03 10.47 -22.44
N SER A 195 0.95 9.80 -21.29
CA SER A 195 1.27 10.38 -19.98
C SER A 195 2.35 9.64 -19.18
N THR A 196 3.05 8.64 -19.75
CA THR A 196 4.07 7.87 -19.01
C THR A 196 5.22 7.39 -19.90
N HIS A 197 6.44 7.37 -19.35
CA HIS A 197 7.61 6.77 -20.01
C HIS A 197 7.72 5.25 -19.78
N ARG A 198 6.87 4.68 -18.91
CA ARG A 198 6.84 3.24 -18.61
C ARG A 198 5.43 2.70 -18.80
N LEU A 199 5.24 1.96 -19.89
CA LEU A 199 4.00 1.21 -20.10
C LEU A 199 3.92 0.06 -19.09
N ARG A 200 2.76 -0.07 -18.44
CA ARG A 200 2.44 -1.11 -17.47
C ARG A 200 1.33 -1.98 -18.06
N PRO A 201 1.25 -3.30 -17.78
CA PRO A 201 0.28 -4.16 -18.44
C PRO A 201 -1.15 -3.78 -18.04
N VAL A 202 -2.04 -3.66 -19.02
CA VAL A 202 -3.46 -3.27 -18.83
C VAL A 202 -4.18 -4.16 -17.81
N GLY A 203 -3.76 -5.42 -17.72
CA GLY A 203 -4.26 -6.37 -16.74
C GLY A 203 -4.04 -5.93 -15.30
N TYR A 204 -3.03 -5.15 -14.96
CA TYR A 204 -2.66 -4.80 -13.57
C TYR A 204 -2.95 -3.34 -13.23
N CYS A 205 -4.01 -2.77 -13.80
CA CYS A 205 -4.50 -1.43 -13.46
C CYS A 205 -5.29 -1.41 -12.14
N GLY A 206 -5.21 -0.29 -11.41
CA GLY A 206 -5.98 -0.05 -10.19
C GLY A 206 -7.49 -0.18 -10.35
N ALA A 207 -8.03 0.03 -11.56
CA ALA A 207 -9.46 -0.19 -11.85
C ALA A 207 -9.95 -1.62 -11.54
N HIS A 208 -9.06 -2.62 -11.51
CA HIS A 208 -9.41 -4.01 -11.22
C HIS A 208 -9.48 -4.34 -9.73
N VAL A 209 -9.03 -3.43 -8.86
CA VAL A 209 -8.81 -3.71 -7.44
C VAL A 209 -10.11 -4.00 -6.68
N THR A 210 -11.20 -3.34 -7.04
CA THR A 210 -12.53 -3.56 -6.42
C THR A 210 -12.97 -5.01 -6.61
N LYS A 211 -13.09 -5.47 -7.86
CA LYS A 211 -13.51 -6.86 -8.15
C LYS A 211 -12.57 -7.90 -7.54
N LEU A 212 -11.27 -7.60 -7.47
CA LEU A 212 -10.28 -8.50 -6.90
C LEU A 212 -10.48 -8.66 -5.38
N ALA A 213 -10.66 -7.55 -4.67
CA ALA A 213 -10.97 -7.59 -3.24
C ALA A 213 -12.28 -8.35 -2.97
N GLU A 214 -13.30 -8.18 -3.83
CA GLU A 214 -14.62 -8.81 -3.63
C GLU A 214 -14.49 -10.33 -3.71
N LYS A 215 -13.79 -10.80 -4.75
CA LYS A 215 -13.54 -12.23 -4.96
C LYS A 215 -12.68 -12.84 -3.85
N LEU A 216 -11.66 -12.12 -3.36
CA LEU A 216 -10.83 -12.61 -2.28
C LEU A 216 -11.60 -12.78 -0.97
N LEU A 217 -12.51 -11.85 -0.66
CA LEU A 217 -13.33 -11.88 0.55
C LEU A 217 -14.44 -12.92 0.49
N ASN A 218 -15.19 -12.96 -0.62
CA ASN A 218 -16.34 -13.86 -0.76
C ASN A 218 -15.89 -15.29 -1.13
N GLY A 219 -14.68 -15.43 -1.66
CA GLY A 219 -14.28 -16.64 -2.37
C GLY A 219 -14.89 -16.71 -3.75
N ASP A 220 -14.25 -17.48 -4.63
CA ASP A 220 -14.95 -17.98 -5.80
C ASP A 220 -16.05 -18.91 -5.26
N GLU A 221 -17.31 -18.49 -5.33
CA GLU A 221 -18.41 -19.46 -5.42
C GLU A 221 -18.19 -20.19 -6.74
N VAL A 222 -17.49 -21.32 -6.65
CA VAL A 222 -17.46 -22.32 -7.72
C VAL A 222 -18.87 -22.91 -7.76
N ASN A 223 -19.72 -22.37 -8.64
CA ASN A 223 -20.85 -23.12 -9.18
C ASN A 223 -20.33 -24.34 -9.95
#